data_AF-A0A2P6PNQ9-F1
#
_entry.id   AF-A0A2P6PNQ9-F1
#
_cell.length_a   1.000
_cell.length_b   1.000
_cell.length_c   1.000
_cell.angle_alpha   90.00
_cell.angle_beta   90.00
_cell.angle_gamma   90.00
#
_symmetry.space_group_name_H-M   'P 1'
#
loop_
_entity.id
_entity.type
_entity.pdbx_description
1 polymer ?
#
loop_
_entity_poly.entity_id
_entity_poly.type
_entity_poly.pdbx_seq_one_letter_code
_entity_poly.pdbx_strand_id
1 'polypeptide(L)'
;MMAETLFSLALTVKRNPSGQMLGQGQVNKKKVGPYVWTPYQEVYDAAIRVGSSIRSHVVNPACDSHAITYVPLYDTLGANAVEFIINRAEVSIAFVQENKIPAIISILPNCSMHLKTIVSFTNVSSTQKKEAEELGVSCFSWEEFFQEIQIVNYLQNRGPLFAQ
;
A
#
# COMPACT_ATOMS: atom_id res chain seq x y z
N MET A 1 1.64 -3.65 18.22
CA MET A 1 1.59 -2.20 17.91
C MET A 1 0.51 -1.87 16.88
N MET A 2 0.53 -2.44 15.66
CA MET A 2 -0.49 -2.12 14.64
C MET A 2 -1.95 -2.51 15.00
N ALA A 3 -2.17 -3.62 15.70
CA ALA A 3 -3.52 -4.08 16.06
C ALA A 3 -4.24 -3.11 17.02
N GLU A 4 -3.51 -2.51 17.97
CA GLU A 4 -4.11 -1.56 18.91
C GLU A 4 -4.42 -0.21 18.28
N THR A 5 -3.59 0.23 17.33
CA THR A 5 -3.83 1.46 16.57
C THR A 5 -5.09 1.34 15.71
N LEU A 6 -5.27 0.21 15.02
CA LEU A 6 -6.45 -0.01 14.19
C LEU A 6 -7.72 -0.15 15.04
N PHE A 7 -7.62 -0.82 16.18
CA PHE A 7 -8.73 -0.93 17.13
C PHE A 7 -9.14 0.44 17.70
N SER A 8 -8.15 1.26 18.09
CA SER A 8 -8.38 2.62 18.58
C SER A 8 -8.99 3.52 17.50
N LEU A 9 -8.54 3.38 16.26
CA LEU A 9 -9.13 4.08 15.11
C LEU A 9 -10.58 3.64 14.89
N ALA A 10 -10.87 2.33 14.94
CA ALA A 10 -12.23 1.81 14.81
C ALA A 10 -13.18 2.36 15.89
N LEU A 11 -12.71 2.49 17.14
CA LEU A 11 -13.48 3.12 18.22
C LEU A 11 -13.72 4.62 17.96
N THR A 12 -12.74 5.31 17.39
CA THR A 12 -12.82 6.74 17.08
C THR A 12 -13.81 7.01 15.95
N VAL A 13 -13.77 6.18 14.90
CA VAL A 13 -14.71 6.22 13.76
C VAL A 13 -16.14 5.98 14.24
N LYS A 14 -16.36 5.01 15.13
CA LYS A 14 -17.69 4.77 15.73
C LYS A 14 -18.23 5.99 16.49
N ARG A 15 -17.34 6.78 17.11
CA ARG A 15 -17.72 7.96 17.90
C ARG A 15 -17.94 9.20 17.03
N ASN A 16 -17.15 9.39 15.98
CA ASN A 16 -17.21 10.58 15.14
C ASN A 16 -16.85 10.29 13.66
N PRO A 17 -17.74 9.59 12.92
CA PRO A 17 -17.42 9.10 11.58
C PRO A 17 -17.21 10.22 10.57
N SER A 18 -17.96 11.32 10.67
CA SER A 18 -17.88 12.49 9.80
C SER A 18 -16.89 13.56 10.28
N GLY A 19 -16.19 13.32 11.40
CA GLY A 19 -15.18 14.24 11.90
C GLY A 19 -13.99 14.35 10.96
N GLN A 20 -13.39 15.54 10.86
CA GLN A 20 -12.21 15.80 10.03
C GLN A 20 -10.99 15.10 10.60
N MET A 21 -10.27 14.31 9.79
CA MET A 21 -9.09 13.54 10.22
C MET A 21 -7.81 13.94 9.46
N LEU A 22 -7.83 13.91 8.13
CA LEU A 22 -6.67 14.23 7.30
C LEU A 22 -6.94 15.48 6.47
N GLY A 23 -6.06 16.49 6.59
CA GLY A 23 -6.13 17.73 5.82
C GLY A 23 -5.08 17.73 4.72
N GLN A 24 -5.49 17.87 3.46
CA GLN A 24 -4.59 18.07 2.34
C GLN A 24 -4.66 19.52 1.86
N GLY A 25 -3.50 20.15 1.70
CA GLY A 25 -3.43 21.51 1.17
C GLY A 25 -3.76 21.51 -0.32
N GLN A 26 -4.71 22.33 -0.75
CA GLN A 26 -4.93 22.54 -2.18
C GLN A 26 -3.81 23.41 -2.76
N VAL A 27 -3.06 22.87 -3.71
CA VAL A 27 -2.08 23.65 -4.48
C VAL A 27 -2.74 24.13 -5.76
N ASN A 28 -3.30 25.34 -5.74
CA ASN A 28 -3.62 26.06 -6.97
C ASN A 28 -2.35 26.77 -7.44
N LYS A 29 -2.10 26.78 -8.76
CA LYS A 29 -0.82 27.10 -9.44
C LYS A 29 -0.03 28.35 -8.98
N LYS A 30 -0.55 29.21 -8.09
CA LYS A 30 0.18 30.33 -7.46
C LYS A 30 -0.20 30.66 -6.00
N LYS A 31 -1.11 29.94 -5.32
CA LYS A 31 -1.52 30.22 -3.92
C LYS A 31 -1.90 28.93 -3.18
N VAL A 32 -1.52 28.84 -1.90
CA VAL A 32 -1.97 27.79 -0.98
C VAL A 32 -3.46 28.00 -0.72
N GLY A 33 -4.29 27.06 -1.17
CA GLY A 33 -5.73 27.05 -0.94
C GLY A 33 -6.09 26.49 0.44
N PRO A 34 -7.38 26.54 0.82
CA PRO A 34 -7.84 25.95 2.08
C PRO A 34 -7.61 24.44 2.12
N TYR A 35 -7.51 23.88 3.32
CA TYR A 35 -7.38 22.43 3.52
C TYR A 35 -8.68 21.73 3.11
N VAL A 36 -8.54 20.68 2.30
CA VAL A 36 -9.60 19.69 2.08
C VAL A 36 -9.45 18.62 3.14
N TRP A 37 -10.52 18.37 3.88
CA TRP A 37 -10.53 17.42 4.97
C TRP A 37 -11.21 16.12 4.54
N THR A 38 -10.51 15.02 4.75
CA THR A 38 -11.05 13.66 4.64
C THR A 38 -11.58 13.23 6.01
N PRO A 39 -12.82 12.70 6.10
CA PRO A 39 -13.43 12.29 7.36
C PRO A 39 -12.85 10.98 7.91
N TYR A 40 -12.97 10.74 9.22
CA TYR A 40 -12.49 9.53 9.91
C TYR A 40 -12.96 8.23 9.25
N GLN A 41 -14.23 8.16 8.86
CA GLN A 41 -14.80 6.98 8.21
C GLN A 41 -14.05 6.62 6.92
N GLU A 42 -13.80 7.61 6.05
CA GLU A 42 -13.15 7.39 4.77
C GLU A 42 -11.67 6.99 4.94
N VAL A 43 -10.98 7.61 5.90
CA VAL A 43 -9.59 7.24 6.22
C VAL A 43 -9.50 5.82 6.77
N TYR A 44 -10.45 5.42 7.63
CA TYR A 44 -10.50 4.06 8.16
C TYR A 44 -10.79 3.04 7.06
N ASP A 45 -11.78 3.30 6.20
CA ASP A 45 -12.10 2.42 5.08
C ASP A 45 -10.90 2.29 4.13
N ALA A 46 -10.18 3.37 3.85
CA ALA A 46 -8.94 3.33 3.08
C ALA A 46 -7.85 2.49 3.76
N ALA A 47 -7.65 2.63 5.07
CA ALA A 47 -6.68 1.84 5.82
C ALA A 47 -7.00 0.33 5.80
N ILE A 48 -8.27 -0.03 5.94
CA ILE A 48 -8.72 -1.43 5.84
C ILE A 48 -8.48 -1.98 4.44
N ARG A 49 -8.79 -1.18 3.40
CA ARG A 49 -8.57 -1.60 2.00
C ARG A 49 -7.09 -1.82 1.71
N VAL A 50 -6.24 -0.83 1.98
CA VAL A 50 -4.79 -0.95 1.76
C VAL A 50 -4.22 -2.12 2.56
N GLY A 51 -4.60 -2.26 3.83
CA GLY A 51 -4.16 -3.38 4.67
C GLY A 51 -4.59 -4.75 4.13
N SER A 52 -5.77 -4.85 3.52
CA SER A 52 -6.27 -6.09 2.91
C SER A 52 -5.53 -6.41 1.61
N SER A 53 -5.30 -5.40 0.75
CA SER A 53 -4.50 -5.57 -0.49
C SER A 53 -3.06 -5.97 -0.19
N ILE A 54 -2.42 -5.39 0.82
CA ILE A 54 -1.06 -5.82 1.22
C ILE A 54 -1.08 -7.29 1.67
N ARG A 55 -2.07 -7.70 2.48
CA ARG A 55 -2.16 -9.08 2.95
C ARG A 55 -2.31 -10.07 1.79
N SER A 56 -3.14 -9.79 0.78
CA SER A 56 -3.31 -10.71 -0.35
C SER A 56 -2.03 -10.92 -1.17
N HIS A 57 -1.12 -9.94 -1.16
CA HIS A 57 0.13 -10.01 -1.92
C HIS A 57 1.33 -10.54 -1.12
N VAL A 58 1.33 -10.40 0.21
CA VAL A 58 2.44 -10.86 1.07
C VAL A 58 2.17 -12.23 1.69
N VAL A 59 0.92 -12.53 2.04
CA VAL A 59 0.57 -13.64 2.93
C VAL A 59 -0.50 -14.51 2.27
N ASN A 60 -0.28 -15.83 2.28
CA ASN A 60 -1.36 -16.76 1.96
C ASN A 60 -2.46 -16.59 3.02
N PRO A 61 -3.73 -16.32 2.66
CA PRO A 61 -4.83 -16.09 3.62
C PRO A 61 -5.06 -17.24 4.61
N ALA A 62 -4.46 -18.41 4.41
CA ALA A 62 -4.45 -19.50 5.38
C ALA A 62 -3.43 -19.35 6.53
N CYS A 63 -2.50 -18.40 6.47
CA CYS A 63 -1.39 -18.25 7.42
C CYS A 63 -1.39 -16.86 8.08
N ASP A 64 -2.15 -16.69 9.16
CA ASP A 64 -2.49 -15.38 9.76
C ASP A 64 -1.39 -14.73 10.64
N SER A 65 -0.11 -15.10 10.50
CA SER A 65 0.87 -14.90 11.57
C SER A 65 1.94 -13.81 11.38
N HIS A 66 1.92 -12.99 10.33
CA HIS A 66 3.01 -12.03 10.08
C HIS A 66 2.62 -10.56 10.38
N ALA A 67 3.44 -9.89 11.21
CA ALA A 67 3.41 -8.45 11.36
C ALA A 67 4.07 -7.79 10.13
N ILE A 68 3.32 -6.97 9.40
CA ILE A 68 3.87 -6.18 8.29
C ILE A 68 4.79 -5.11 8.87
N THR A 69 6.06 -5.10 8.44
CA THR A 69 7.04 -4.08 8.78
C THR A 69 7.29 -3.21 7.56
N TYR A 70 7.22 -1.90 7.70
CA TYR A 70 7.50 -0.96 6.62
C TYR A 70 8.90 -0.35 6.79
N VAL A 71 9.60 -0.16 5.68
CA VAL A 71 10.90 0.50 5.63
C VAL A 71 10.76 1.73 4.73
N PRO A 72 10.82 2.96 5.28
CA PRO A 72 10.73 4.16 4.45
C PRO A 72 11.99 4.30 3.59
N LEU A 73 11.79 4.38 2.27
CA LEU A 73 12.85 4.71 1.32
C LEU A 73 12.80 6.22 1.07
N TYR A 74 13.90 6.91 1.32
CA TYR A 74 14.02 8.35 1.09
C TYR A 74 14.50 8.61 -0.35
N ASP A 75 13.98 9.67 -0.96
CA ASP A 75 14.30 10.05 -2.36
C ASP A 75 15.77 10.38 -2.62
N THR A 76 16.53 10.67 -1.56
CA THR A 76 17.97 10.99 -1.61
C THR A 76 18.85 9.76 -1.70
N LEU A 77 18.29 8.56 -1.55
CA LEU A 77 19.02 7.31 -1.67
C LEU A 77 19.34 7.03 -3.14
N GLY A 78 20.61 6.71 -3.42
CA GLY A 78 21.03 6.22 -4.74
C GLY A 78 20.53 4.80 -5.00
N ALA A 79 20.52 4.37 -6.27
CA ALA A 79 20.04 3.05 -6.69
C ALA A 79 20.68 1.90 -5.90
N ASN A 80 22.00 1.96 -5.64
CA ASN A 80 22.71 0.96 -4.86
C ASN A 80 22.22 0.85 -3.40
N ALA A 81 21.81 1.97 -2.80
CA ALA A 81 21.28 1.95 -1.43
C ALA A 81 19.87 1.33 -1.40
N VAL A 82 19.06 1.61 -2.41
CA VAL A 82 17.72 1.01 -2.55
C VAL A 82 17.82 -0.50 -2.75
N GLU A 83 18.71 -0.96 -3.63
CA GLU A 83 19.01 -2.39 -3.83
C GLU A 83 19.42 -3.06 -2.51
N PHE A 84 20.38 -2.46 -1.80
CA PHE A 84 20.86 -3.00 -0.54
C PHE A 84 19.74 -3.12 0.51
N ILE A 85 18.87 -2.12 0.62
CA ILE A 85 17.75 -2.13 1.56
C ILE A 85 16.73 -3.20 1.20
N ILE A 86 16.34 -3.30 -0.08
CA ILE A 86 15.35 -4.29 -0.54
C ILE A 86 15.84 -5.70 -0.24
N ASN A 87 17.09 -6.00 -0.56
CA ASN A 87 17.66 -7.33 -0.35
C ASN A 87 17.89 -7.62 1.14
N ARG A 88 18.37 -6.65 1.92
CA ARG A 88 18.69 -6.89 3.34
C ARG A 88 17.45 -6.95 4.23
N ALA A 89 16.40 -6.21 3.88
CA ALA A 89 15.13 -6.23 4.60
C ALA A 89 14.10 -7.19 3.97
N GLU A 90 14.50 -7.95 2.94
CA GLU A 90 13.66 -8.93 2.23
C GLU A 90 12.31 -8.33 1.81
N VAL A 91 12.35 -7.13 1.26
CA VAL A 91 11.14 -6.34 0.96
C VAL A 91 10.36 -7.00 -0.18
N SER A 92 9.12 -7.39 0.10
CA SER A 92 8.24 -8.04 -0.88
C SER A 92 7.39 -7.08 -1.70
N ILE A 93 7.04 -5.92 -1.15
CA ILE A 93 6.21 -4.89 -1.79
C ILE A 93 6.89 -3.53 -1.64
N ALA A 94 7.03 -2.79 -2.73
CA ALA A 94 7.55 -1.43 -2.74
C ALA A 94 6.49 -0.44 -3.23
N PHE A 95 6.23 0.61 -2.45
CA PHE A 95 5.41 1.75 -2.86
C PHE A 95 6.31 2.86 -3.37
N VAL A 96 6.11 3.30 -4.61
CA VAL A 96 7.07 4.15 -5.33
C VAL A 96 6.32 5.25 -6.10
N GLN A 97 6.95 6.40 -6.31
CA GLN A 97 6.43 7.41 -7.23
C GLN A 97 6.83 7.09 -8.67
N GLU A 98 6.03 7.45 -9.66
CA GLU A 98 6.27 7.14 -11.07
C GLU A 98 7.65 7.59 -11.59
N ASN A 99 8.12 8.76 -11.16
CA ASN A 99 9.44 9.29 -11.51
C ASN A 99 10.61 8.43 -10.99
N LYS A 100 10.37 7.54 -10.03
CA LYS A 100 11.37 6.64 -9.45
C LYS A 100 11.28 5.21 -9.99
N ILE A 101 10.21 4.86 -10.71
CA ILE A 101 10.04 3.51 -11.30
C ILE A 101 11.23 3.10 -12.18
N PRO A 102 11.76 3.93 -13.09
CA PRO A 102 12.89 3.53 -13.93
C PRO A 102 14.15 3.19 -13.12
N ALA A 103 14.37 3.88 -11.99
CA ALA A 103 15.50 3.61 -11.11
C ALA A 103 15.33 2.30 -10.31
N ILE A 104 14.09 1.89 -10.05
CA ILE A 104 13.79 0.56 -9.48
C ILE A 104 13.97 -0.52 -10.54
N ILE A 105 13.48 -0.31 -11.76
CA ILE A 105 13.62 -1.26 -12.87
C ILE A 105 15.11 -1.58 -13.14
N SER A 106 16.01 -0.59 -13.05
CA SER A 106 17.44 -0.85 -13.25
C SER A 106 18.09 -1.76 -12.19
N ILE A 107 17.51 -1.87 -10.99
CA ILE A 107 18.02 -2.72 -9.90
C ILE A 107 17.20 -4.01 -9.72
N LEU A 108 16.05 -4.15 -10.43
CA LEU A 108 15.18 -5.31 -10.35
C LEU A 108 15.89 -6.66 -10.61
N PRO A 109 16.84 -6.78 -11.56
CA PRO A 109 17.56 -8.04 -11.76
C PRO A 109 18.28 -8.54 -10.51
N ASN A 110 18.72 -7.62 -9.63
CA ASN A 110 19.41 -7.94 -8.37
C ASN A 110 18.44 -8.08 -7.18
N CYS A 111 17.16 -7.71 -7.33
CA CYS A 111 16.16 -7.67 -6.26
C CYS A 111 15.01 -8.69 -6.46
N SER A 112 14.93 -9.33 -7.62
CA SER A 112 13.83 -10.20 -8.06
C SER A 112 13.56 -11.41 -7.16
N MET A 113 14.53 -11.79 -6.31
CA MET A 113 14.35 -12.85 -5.32
C MET A 113 13.37 -12.48 -4.22
N HIS A 114 13.33 -11.21 -3.81
CA HIS A 114 12.51 -10.73 -2.69
C HIS A 114 11.36 -9.85 -3.14
N LEU A 115 11.63 -8.89 -4.04
CA LEU A 115 10.62 -7.93 -4.49
C LEU A 115 9.68 -8.57 -5.50
N LYS A 116 8.40 -8.72 -5.13
CA LYS A 116 7.36 -9.36 -5.95
C LYS A 116 6.36 -8.37 -6.52
N THR A 117 6.16 -7.25 -5.84
CA THR A 117 5.12 -6.28 -6.20
C THR A 117 5.62 -4.85 -6.08
N ILE A 118 5.40 -4.05 -7.12
CA ILE A 118 5.60 -2.60 -7.11
C ILE A 118 4.24 -1.93 -7.23
N VAL A 119 3.96 -0.98 -6.34
CA VAL A 119 2.77 -0.14 -6.38
C VAL A 119 3.19 1.30 -6.61
N SER A 120 2.69 1.90 -7.68
CA SER A 120 2.91 3.30 -7.98
C SER A 120 1.81 4.18 -7.40
N PHE A 121 2.16 5.32 -6.81
CA PHE A 121 1.17 6.30 -6.33
C PHE A 121 0.43 7.04 -7.46
N THR A 122 0.95 6.99 -8.69
CA THR A 122 0.32 7.57 -9.88
C THR A 122 0.17 6.51 -10.97
N ASN A 123 -0.53 6.87 -12.06
CA ASN A 123 -0.71 5.98 -13.21
C ASN A 123 0.64 5.42 -13.71
N VAL A 124 0.69 4.12 -13.92
CA VAL A 124 1.86 3.43 -14.48
C VAL A 124 1.69 3.30 -15.98
N SER A 125 2.73 3.65 -16.73
CA SER A 125 2.73 3.44 -18.19
C SER A 125 2.76 1.94 -18.54
N SER A 126 2.12 1.56 -19.64
CA SER A 126 2.07 0.16 -20.08
C SER A 126 3.44 -0.42 -20.45
N THR A 127 4.42 0.44 -20.78
CA THR A 127 5.82 0.04 -21.02
C THR A 127 6.52 -0.39 -19.74
N GLN A 128 6.41 0.42 -18.68
CA GLN A 128 7.01 0.12 -17.37
C GLN A 128 6.43 -1.15 -16.74
N LYS A 129 5.11 -1.38 -16.92
CA LYS A 129 4.47 -2.62 -16.45
C LYS A 129 5.07 -3.86 -17.12
N LYS A 130 5.24 -3.83 -18.44
CA LYS A 130 5.82 -4.95 -19.20
C LYS A 130 7.26 -5.23 -18.79
N GLU A 131 8.08 -4.19 -18.65
CA GLU A 131 9.48 -4.34 -18.21
C GLU A 131 9.58 -4.97 -16.81
N ALA A 132 8.69 -4.59 -15.89
CA ALA A 132 8.65 -5.21 -14.56
C ALA A 132 8.18 -6.68 -14.62
N GLU A 133 7.16 -6.97 -15.42
CA GLU A 133 6.60 -8.32 -15.59
C GLU A 133 7.61 -9.28 -16.25
N GLU A 134 8.39 -8.82 -17.22
CA GLU A 134 9.49 -9.59 -17.84
C GLU A 134 10.56 -9.98 -16.81
N LEU A 135 10.73 -9.17 -15.76
CA LEU A 135 11.63 -9.44 -14.64
C LEU A 135 10.96 -10.19 -13.49
N GLY A 136 9.72 -10.65 -13.66
CA GLY A 136 8.97 -11.45 -12.70
C GLY A 136 8.32 -10.65 -11.57
N VAL A 137 8.19 -9.33 -11.72
CA VAL A 137 7.62 -8.43 -10.70
C VAL A 137 6.31 -7.82 -11.20
N SER A 138 5.24 -7.95 -10.43
CA SER A 138 3.94 -7.34 -10.78
C SER A 138 3.95 -5.84 -10.47
N CYS A 139 3.45 -5.02 -11.38
CA CYS A 139 3.40 -3.57 -11.22
C CYS A 139 1.96 -3.03 -11.32
N PHE A 140 1.50 -2.36 -10.28
CA PHE A 140 0.14 -1.84 -10.15
C PHE A 140 0.11 -0.33 -9.96
N SER A 141 -0.93 0.33 -10.46
CA SER A 141 -1.25 1.69 -10.00
C SER A 141 -1.90 1.66 -8.62
N TRP A 142 -1.92 2.80 -7.95
CA TRP A 142 -2.57 2.95 -6.64
C TRP A 142 -4.05 2.57 -6.73
N GLU A 143 -4.73 3.00 -7.78
CA GLU A 143 -6.16 2.73 -8.00
C GLU A 143 -6.43 1.24 -8.20
N GLU A 144 -5.60 0.55 -9.00
CA GLU A 144 -5.71 -0.89 -9.21
C GLU A 144 -5.50 -1.65 -7.90
N PHE A 145 -4.42 -1.32 -7.19
CA PHE A 145 -4.08 -1.93 -5.90
C PHE A 145 -5.17 -1.69 -4.84
N PHE A 146 -5.85 -0.54 -4.90
CA PHE A 146 -6.93 -0.18 -3.99
C PHE A 146 -8.27 -0.84 -4.33
N GLN A 147 -8.49 -1.25 -5.58
CA GLN A 147 -9.74 -1.85 -6.06
C GLN A 147 -9.80 -3.39 -5.95
N GLU A 148 -8.68 -4.07 -5.69
CA GLU A 148 -8.59 -5.55 -5.69
C GLU A 148 -9.39 -6.29 -4.58
N ILE A 149 -10.31 -5.64 -3.88
CA ILE A 149 -11.11 -6.26 -2.83
C ILE A 149 -12.52 -6.56 -3.34
N GLN A 150 -12.64 -7.62 -4.13
CA GLN A 150 -13.90 -8.34 -4.32
C GLN A 150 -13.97 -9.64 -3.49
N ILE A 151 -12.84 -10.18 -3.03
CA ILE A 151 -12.80 -11.52 -2.43
C ILE A 151 -12.95 -11.51 -0.89
N VAL A 152 -12.45 -10.48 -0.19
CA VAL A 152 -12.51 -10.44 1.30
C VAL A 152 -13.92 -10.18 1.83
N ASN A 153 -14.73 -9.38 1.12
CA ASN A 153 -16.14 -9.16 1.46
C ASN A 153 -16.97 -10.45 1.37
N TYR A 154 -16.56 -11.45 0.57
CA TYR A 154 -17.23 -12.74 0.50
C TYR A 154 -16.99 -13.60 1.76
N LEU A 155 -15.82 -13.46 2.40
CA LEU A 155 -15.46 -14.20 3.61
C LEU A 155 -15.90 -13.51 4.90
N GLN A 156 -15.91 -12.17 4.96
CA GLN A 156 -16.44 -11.43 6.10
C GLN A 156 -17.98 -11.48 6.22
N ASN A 157 -18.69 -11.82 5.14
CA ASN A 157 -20.15 -11.99 5.15
C ASN A 157 -20.63 -13.39 5.58
N ARG A 158 -19.73 -14.33 5.91
CA ARG A 158 -20.10 -15.50 6.71
C ARG A 158 -19.99 -15.15 8.18
N GLY A 159 -21.14 -14.93 8.82
CA GLY A 159 -21.26 -14.88 10.28
C GLY A 159 -20.60 -16.11 10.94
N PRO A 160 -20.30 -16.04 12.24
CA PRO A 160 -19.50 -17.05 12.93
C PRO A 160 -20.11 -18.44 12.76
N LEU A 161 -19.41 -19.32 12.06
CA LEU A 161 -19.75 -20.74 11.89
C LEU A 161 -19.40 -21.60 13.12
N PHE A 162 -19.23 -20.96 14.28
CA PHE A 162 -18.95 -21.61 15.56
C PHE A 162 -20.07 -21.27 16.55
N ALA A 163 -21.23 -21.86 16.31
CA ALA A 163 -22.27 -22.10 17.30
C ALA A 163 -22.99 -23.40 16.92
N GLN A 164 -22.38 -24.52 17.32
CA GLN A 164 -23.06 -25.77 17.64
C GLN A 164 -22.61 -26.18 19.03
#